data_AF-Q936J8-F1
#
_entry.id   AF-Q936J8-F1
#
_cell.length_a   1.000
_cell.length_b   1.000
_cell.length_c   1.000
_cell.angle_alpha   90.00
_cell.angle_beta   90.00
_cell.angle_gamma   90.00
#
_symmetry.space_group_name_H-M   'P 1'
#
loop_
_entity.id
_entity.type
_entity.pdbx_description
1 polymer ?
#
loop_
_entity_poly.entity_id
_entity_poly.type
_entity_poly.pdbx_seq_one_letter_code
_entity_poly.pdbx_strand_id
1 'polypeptide(L)'
;MKQLRDPEIVLEGLDPETAVTLVTTATDVTLVIDQEGVIRDIALGGDGSLPVRRKDWLGRPWAETVSAESRPKVEAMLRKPDAVDPTKWRQVMHLTETGVEFPVLYATVRPGGHGQIVALGRDMRSVATLQQRLINAQHSLERHYARLRHMETRYRLLFKLTTEAVLFIDGASRRVVEANPAALSLFGETARHIVGRAFPFGFSQPSTQEIETLLAGVRTIGTGDPVVATLAESSRAVLVSAALFRQERATQFLVRLTPQAGDRETNGVPPAKFMVLDAVEAMPDGFVVTDLDGRILTANASFLDLAQLATQEQARGQFLGRFLGRAGMEFNSLLVNLRDMDLVTLMNTTLQGEYGSVADVEISAVSAPLAEQPCLGFVIRDVSQRHDPDQKGGGDFTRSVDHLADLVGRVPLKDIIRDTNDIIERLCIQAALELTGDNRASAAEMLGLSRQSLYVKLRRHGIGDLDGDREE
;
A
#
# COMPACT_ATOMS: atom_id res chain seq x y z
N MET A 1 26.43 -9.81 46.00
CA MET A 1 26.71 -9.08 47.27
C MET A 1 28.09 -8.46 47.18
N LYS A 2 28.19 -7.14 47.01
CA LYS A 2 29.41 -6.37 47.24
C LYS A 2 29.24 -5.70 48.59
N GLN A 3 29.72 -6.32 49.66
CA GLN A 3 29.80 -5.68 50.97
C GLN A 3 31.27 -5.36 51.24
N LEU A 4 31.55 -4.11 51.62
CA LEU A 4 32.81 -3.73 52.25
C LEU A 4 32.94 -4.56 53.54
N ARG A 5 34.12 -5.16 53.76
CA ARG A 5 34.34 -6.06 54.89
C ARG A 5 34.24 -5.33 56.24
N ASP A 6 34.70 -4.07 56.29
CA ASP A 6 34.63 -3.19 57.47
C ASP A 6 34.26 -1.76 57.04
N PRO A 7 32.96 -1.44 56.88
CA PRO A 7 32.52 -0.14 56.39
C PRO A 7 32.85 1.00 57.37
N GLU A 8 32.91 0.72 58.68
CA GLU A 8 33.27 1.71 59.69
C GLU A 8 34.72 2.17 59.52
N ILE A 9 35.68 1.25 59.32
CA ILE A 9 37.11 1.59 59.16
C ILE A 9 37.38 2.31 57.83
N VAL A 10 36.67 1.93 56.77
CA VAL A 10 36.88 2.47 55.42
C VAL A 10 36.16 3.81 55.20
N LEU A 11 35.07 4.06 55.94
CA LEU A 11 34.25 5.27 55.81
C LEU A 11 34.41 6.23 57.00
N GLU A 12 35.02 5.82 58.12
CA GLU A 12 35.40 6.73 59.21
C GLU A 12 36.39 7.78 58.69
N GLY A 13 36.06 9.05 58.91
CA GLY A 13 36.92 10.17 58.53
C GLY A 13 36.73 10.68 57.11
N LEU A 14 35.74 10.18 56.35
CA LEU A 14 35.33 10.84 55.11
C LEU A 14 34.78 12.23 55.42
N ASP A 15 35.50 13.24 54.96
CA ASP A 15 35.01 14.61 54.97
C ASP A 15 33.90 14.79 53.91
N PRO A 16 33.00 15.77 54.10
CA PRO A 16 31.90 16.00 53.18
C PRO A 16 32.32 16.20 51.72
N GLU A 17 33.47 16.82 51.46
CA GLU A 17 33.96 17.06 50.10
C GLU A 17 34.37 15.75 49.40
N THR A 18 35.06 14.85 50.10
CA THR A 18 35.41 13.53 49.55
C THR A 18 34.18 12.66 49.34
N ALA A 19 33.19 12.72 50.24
CA ALA A 19 31.92 11.99 50.07
C ALA A 19 31.15 12.45 48.82
N VAL A 20 31.07 13.77 48.58
CA VAL A 20 30.47 14.33 47.36
C VAL A 20 31.24 13.86 46.13
N THR A 21 32.57 13.93 46.15
CA THR A 21 33.43 13.52 45.04
C THR A 21 33.24 12.04 44.68
N LEU A 22 33.14 11.15 45.68
CA LEU A 22 32.87 9.73 45.46
C LEU A 22 31.51 9.50 44.79
N VAL A 23 30.47 10.20 45.26
CA VAL A 23 29.11 10.08 44.74
C VAL A 23 29.01 10.63 43.31
N THR A 24 29.61 11.78 43.02
CA THR A 24 29.64 12.38 41.67
C THR A 24 30.51 11.60 40.69
N THR A 25 31.48 10.82 41.17
CA THR A 25 32.28 9.95 40.30
C THR A 25 31.55 8.65 39.97
N ALA A 26 30.69 8.18 40.88
CA ALA A 26 29.97 6.90 40.75
C ALA A 26 28.59 7.01 40.08
N THR A 27 28.07 8.23 39.91
CA THR A 27 26.73 8.50 39.38
C THR A 27 26.76 9.62 38.35
N ASP A 28 25.81 9.64 37.42
CA ASP A 28 25.70 10.71 36.41
C ASP A 28 24.91 11.91 36.96
N VAL A 29 23.99 11.66 37.88
CA VAL A 29 23.26 12.70 38.62
C VAL A 29 22.96 12.25 40.03
N THR A 30 23.05 13.17 40.98
CA THR A 30 22.63 12.97 42.35
C THR A 30 21.69 14.11 42.74
N LEU A 31 20.51 13.77 43.27
CA LEU A 31 19.52 14.71 43.78
C LEU A 31 19.45 14.61 45.29
N VAL A 32 19.50 15.74 45.98
CA VAL A 32 19.25 15.85 47.41
C VAL A 32 17.85 16.39 47.60
N ILE A 33 17.01 15.66 48.32
CA ILE A 33 15.57 15.90 48.42
C ILE A 33 15.18 15.98 49.90
N ASP A 34 14.30 16.93 50.23
CA ASP A 34 13.75 17.07 51.58
C ASP A 34 12.57 16.11 51.84
N GLN A 35 11.94 16.24 53.03
CA GLN A 35 10.83 15.39 53.45
C GLN A 35 9.55 15.64 52.64
N GLU A 36 9.41 16.85 52.11
CA GLU A 36 8.31 17.30 51.26
C GLU A 36 8.47 16.86 49.80
N GLY A 37 9.62 16.28 49.43
CA GLY A 37 9.89 15.80 48.07
C GLY A 37 10.45 16.87 47.13
N VAL A 38 10.92 17.99 47.67
CA VAL A 38 11.51 19.12 46.92
C VAL A 38 13.01 18.93 46.76
N ILE A 39 13.51 19.15 45.53
CA ILE A 39 14.94 19.05 45.22
C ILE A 39 15.65 20.27 45.82
N ARG A 40 16.53 20.04 46.80
CA ARG A 40 17.31 21.08 47.48
C ARG A 40 18.68 21.28 46.87
N ASP A 41 19.30 20.22 46.38
CA ASP A 41 20.60 20.29 45.74
C ASP A 41 20.75 19.23 44.64
N ILE A 42 21.65 19.51 43.69
CA ILE A 42 21.90 18.69 42.51
C ILE A 42 23.40 18.65 42.25
N ALA A 43 23.96 17.44 42.30
CA ALA A 43 25.29 17.17 41.83
C ALA A 43 25.20 16.43 40.49
N LEU A 44 25.96 16.88 39.50
CA LEU A 44 26.08 16.22 38.20
C LEU A 44 27.45 15.55 38.19
N GLY A 45 27.47 14.27 37.86
CA GLY A 45 28.71 13.50 37.76
C GLY A 45 29.23 13.39 36.33
N GLY A 46 30.53 13.10 36.21
CA GLY A 46 31.23 13.06 34.92
C GLY A 46 31.19 14.37 34.14
N ASP A 47 31.39 14.30 32.81
CA ASP A 47 31.48 15.43 31.86
C ASP A 47 30.18 16.28 31.70
N GLY A 48 29.23 16.25 32.65
CA GLY A 48 28.10 17.18 32.69
C GLY A 48 27.09 17.01 31.54
N SER A 49 26.89 15.78 31.05
CA SER A 49 26.21 15.52 29.78
C SER A 49 24.68 15.58 29.81
N LEU A 50 24.03 15.69 30.98
CA LEU A 50 22.58 15.70 31.07
C LEU A 50 21.98 16.97 30.43
N PRO A 51 20.87 16.86 29.68
CA PRO A 51 20.30 17.95 28.91
C PRO A 51 19.45 18.88 29.80
N VAL A 52 19.89 19.13 31.03
CA VAL A 52 19.17 19.89 32.05
C VAL A 52 20.13 20.78 32.80
N ARG A 53 19.74 22.04 33.02
CA ARG A 53 20.50 22.96 33.86
C ARG A 53 20.10 22.73 35.30
N ARG A 54 21.06 22.81 36.22
CA ARG A 54 20.79 22.68 37.68
C ARG A 54 19.64 23.59 38.15
N LYS A 55 19.52 24.79 37.57
CA LYS A 55 18.47 25.77 37.90
C LYS A 55 17.05 25.30 37.57
N ASP A 56 16.89 24.35 36.64
CA ASP A 56 15.58 23.95 36.12
C ASP A 56 14.86 23.02 37.11
N TRP A 57 15.62 22.32 37.95
CA TRP A 57 15.11 21.36 38.93
C TRP A 57 15.23 21.85 40.37
N LEU A 58 16.21 22.69 40.68
CA LEU A 58 16.44 23.19 42.03
C LEU A 58 15.21 23.94 42.58
N GLY A 59 14.77 23.57 43.77
CA GLY A 59 13.59 24.13 44.43
C GLY A 59 12.25 23.61 43.92
N ARG A 60 12.22 22.71 42.94
CA ARG A 60 10.98 22.09 42.45
C ARG A 60 10.70 20.73 43.10
N PRO A 61 9.42 20.33 43.25
CA PRO A 61 9.07 18.97 43.60
C PRO A 61 9.63 17.98 42.57
N TRP A 62 10.27 16.89 43.01
CA TRP A 62 10.86 15.91 42.09
C TRP A 62 9.82 15.32 41.13
N ALA A 63 8.58 15.11 41.60
CA ALA A 63 7.46 14.63 40.80
C ALA A 63 7.06 15.57 39.64
N GLU A 64 7.40 16.86 39.71
CA GLU A 64 7.12 17.82 38.63
C GLU A 64 8.22 17.84 37.54
N THR A 65 9.39 17.27 37.83
CA THR A 65 10.52 17.21 36.88
C THR A 65 10.46 16.00 35.94
N VAL A 66 9.43 15.17 36.08
CA VAL A 66 9.31 13.86 35.41
C VAL A 66 8.01 13.76 34.62
N SER A 67 7.96 12.85 33.64
CA SER A 67 6.75 12.57 32.87
C SER A 67 5.60 12.10 33.76
N ALA A 68 4.36 12.28 33.31
CA ALA A 68 3.16 11.90 34.05
C ALA A 68 3.19 10.42 34.47
N GLU A 69 3.69 9.54 33.60
CA GLU A 69 3.83 8.10 33.86
C GLU A 69 4.90 7.76 34.91
N SER A 70 5.88 8.66 35.08
CA SER A 70 7.00 8.48 36.01
C SER A 70 6.72 9.05 37.40
N ARG A 71 5.73 9.94 37.56
CA ARG A 71 5.28 10.47 38.87
C ARG A 71 5.00 9.40 39.92
N PRO A 72 4.18 8.35 39.66
CA PRO A 72 3.93 7.32 40.67
C PRO A 72 5.19 6.54 41.05
N LYS A 73 6.17 6.44 40.14
CA LYS A 73 7.47 5.80 40.44
C LYS A 73 8.29 6.66 41.38
N VAL A 74 8.33 7.98 41.16
CA VAL A 74 9.00 8.95 42.01
C VAL A 74 8.36 9.00 43.40
N GLU A 75 7.05 9.13 43.48
CA GLU A 75 6.32 9.11 44.76
C GLU A 75 6.59 7.83 45.55
N ALA A 76 6.63 6.68 44.86
CA ALA A 76 6.96 5.40 45.50
C ALA A 76 8.42 5.32 45.99
N MET A 77 9.36 6.04 45.37
CA MET A 77 10.75 6.16 45.87
C MET A 77 10.86 7.12 47.06
N LEU A 78 10.02 8.16 47.09
CA LEU A 78 9.97 9.15 48.17
C LEU A 78 9.28 8.62 49.43
N ARG A 79 8.28 7.74 49.29
CA ARG A 79 7.60 7.09 50.43
C ARG A 79 8.59 6.33 51.31
N LYS A 80 8.43 6.46 52.64
CA LYS A 80 9.18 5.66 53.62
C LYS A 80 8.85 4.19 53.42
N PRO A 81 9.84 3.33 53.21
CA PRO A 81 9.60 1.92 53.32
C PRO A 81 9.84 1.47 54.76
N ASP A 82 8.83 0.88 55.39
CA ASP A 82 9.02 0.16 56.65
C ASP A 82 9.88 -1.12 56.46
N ALA A 83 10.14 -1.53 55.21
CA ALA A 83 11.15 -2.55 54.84
C ALA A 83 11.31 -2.64 53.30
N VAL A 84 12.05 -1.73 52.65
CA VAL A 84 12.35 -1.83 51.20
C VAL A 84 13.85 -1.77 50.98
N ASP A 85 14.28 -2.80 50.28
CA ASP A 85 15.61 -3.04 49.75
C ASP A 85 16.25 -1.75 49.19
N PRO A 86 17.34 -1.23 49.78
CA PRO A 86 18.03 -0.01 49.34
C PRO A 86 18.67 -0.13 47.94
N THR A 87 18.40 -1.22 47.21
CA THR A 87 19.02 -1.57 45.93
C THR A 87 18.06 -1.60 44.73
N LYS A 88 16.76 -1.28 44.90
CA LYS A 88 15.81 -1.36 43.78
C LYS A 88 15.87 -0.13 42.86
N TRP A 89 16.70 -0.24 41.82
CA TRP A 89 16.79 0.74 40.74
C TRP A 89 15.46 0.88 39.99
N ARG A 90 15.05 2.11 39.67
CA ARG A 90 13.83 2.41 38.90
C ARG A 90 14.12 3.40 37.78
N GLN A 91 13.61 3.10 36.58
CA GLN A 91 13.71 4.01 35.45
C GLN A 91 12.61 5.07 35.52
N VAL A 92 13.04 6.33 35.47
CA VAL A 92 12.23 7.54 35.51
C VAL A 92 12.50 8.33 34.23
N MET A 93 11.44 8.81 33.59
CA MET A 93 11.55 9.69 32.42
C MET A 93 11.49 11.14 32.89
N HIS A 94 12.55 11.90 32.63
CA HIS A 94 12.59 13.32 32.89
C HIS A 94 12.15 14.12 31.68
N LEU A 95 11.59 15.30 31.93
CA LEU A 95 11.21 16.27 30.91
C LEU A 95 12.25 17.40 30.86
N THR A 96 12.73 17.71 29.66
CA THR A 96 13.48 18.95 29.39
C THR A 96 12.53 20.15 29.27
N GLU A 97 13.04 21.37 29.34
CA GLU A 97 12.23 22.58 29.07
C GLU A 97 11.60 22.58 27.66
N THR A 98 12.26 21.91 26.71
CA THR A 98 11.77 21.73 25.33
C THR A 98 10.74 20.61 25.20
N GLY A 99 10.34 19.95 26.30
CA GLY A 99 9.38 18.85 26.31
C GLY A 99 9.93 17.51 25.82
N VAL A 100 11.23 17.41 25.52
CA VAL A 100 11.88 16.16 25.14
C VAL A 100 12.10 15.32 26.39
N GLU A 101 11.71 14.05 26.33
CA GLU A 101 11.89 13.09 27.41
C GLU A 101 13.26 12.41 27.36
N PHE A 102 13.85 12.14 28.52
CA PHE A 102 15.06 11.32 28.63
C PHE A 102 15.02 10.40 29.86
N PRO A 103 15.50 9.15 29.73
CA PRO A 103 15.47 8.17 30.81
C PRO A 103 16.66 8.33 31.77
N VAL A 104 16.38 8.29 33.07
CA VAL A 104 17.39 8.17 34.14
C VAL A 104 16.99 7.04 35.09
N LEU A 105 17.94 6.18 35.43
CA LEU A 105 17.75 5.09 36.38
C LEU A 105 18.15 5.55 37.78
N TYR A 106 17.21 5.60 38.73
CA TYR A 106 17.46 6.06 40.09
C TYR A 106 17.45 4.94 41.14
N ALA A 107 18.29 5.09 42.14
CA ALA A 107 18.19 4.42 43.44
C ALA A 107 18.18 5.48 44.55
N THR A 108 17.32 5.33 45.57
CA THR A 108 17.21 6.30 46.68
C THR A 108 17.78 5.75 47.97
N VAL A 109 18.57 6.55 48.66
CA VAL A 109 19.18 6.25 49.98
C VAL A 109 18.77 7.35 50.96
N ARG A 110 18.58 6.99 52.24
CA ARG A 110 18.30 7.95 53.31
C ARG A 110 19.48 7.99 54.28
N PRO A 111 20.40 8.97 54.18
CA PRO A 111 21.40 9.20 55.23
C PRO A 111 20.67 9.58 56.53
N GLY A 112 21.10 9.06 57.68
CA GLY A 112 20.33 9.07 58.92
C GLY A 112 19.88 10.45 59.46
N GLY A 113 18.91 10.43 60.38
CA GLY A 113 18.57 11.53 61.31
C GLY A 113 17.59 12.61 60.83
N HIS A 114 17.72 13.13 59.61
CA HIS A 114 17.05 14.38 59.22
C HIS A 114 15.93 14.23 58.16
N GLY A 115 15.57 13.01 57.80
CA GLY A 115 14.54 12.72 56.80
C GLY A 115 14.89 13.15 55.37
N GLN A 116 16.16 13.48 55.11
CA GLN A 116 16.69 13.77 53.79
C GLN A 116 16.76 12.50 52.93
N ILE A 117 16.48 12.63 51.65
CA ILE A 117 16.55 11.55 50.66
C ILE A 117 17.59 11.92 49.61
N VAL A 118 18.51 11.00 49.33
CA VAL A 118 19.52 11.14 48.27
C VAL A 118 19.16 10.18 47.15
N ALA A 119 18.87 10.71 45.96
CA ALA A 119 18.59 9.92 44.76
C ALA A 119 19.84 9.87 43.86
N LEU A 120 20.35 8.67 43.65
CA LEU A 120 21.52 8.35 42.82
C LEU A 120 21.05 7.92 41.43
N GLY A 121 21.35 8.70 40.40
CA GLY A 121 20.88 8.52 39.04
C GLY A 121 21.98 8.12 38.06
N ARG A 122 21.62 7.25 37.11
CA ARG A 122 22.44 6.85 35.96
C ARG A 122 21.75 7.24 34.66
N ASP A 123 22.48 7.85 33.75
CA ASP A 123 21.99 8.25 32.44
C ASP A 123 21.77 7.01 31.56
N MET A 124 20.54 6.83 31.10
CA MET A 124 20.16 5.70 30.27
C MET A 124 20.02 6.07 28.78
N ARG A 125 20.34 7.31 28.37
CA ARG A 125 20.20 7.75 26.96
C ARG A 125 21.04 6.92 25.99
N SER A 126 22.27 6.58 26.35
CA SER A 126 23.16 5.73 25.51
C SER A 126 22.57 4.32 25.31
N VAL A 127 22.00 3.75 26.36
CA VAL A 127 21.35 2.43 26.31
C VAL A 127 20.04 2.52 25.53
N ALA A 128 19.22 3.54 25.77
CA ALA A 128 17.94 3.75 25.08
C ALA A 128 18.13 3.98 23.57
N THR A 129 19.13 4.77 23.18
CA THR A 129 19.44 5.00 21.76
C THR A 129 19.91 3.71 21.08
N LEU A 130 20.70 2.87 21.75
CA LEU A 130 21.08 1.57 21.22
C LEU A 130 19.89 0.62 21.09
N GLN A 131 19.02 0.56 22.10
CA GLN A 131 17.79 -0.23 22.06
C GLN A 131 16.87 0.21 20.91
N GLN A 132 16.67 1.51 20.74
CA GLN A 132 15.90 2.05 19.61
C GLN A 132 16.51 1.68 18.26
N ARG A 133 17.84 1.77 18.11
CA ARG A 133 18.53 1.34 16.88
C ARG A 133 18.31 -0.15 16.60
N LEU A 134 18.35 -1.00 17.61
CA LEU A 134 18.12 -2.44 17.47
C LEU A 134 16.69 -2.74 17.02
N ILE A 135 15.69 -2.13 17.68
CA ILE A 135 14.27 -2.29 17.32
C ILE A 135 14.02 -1.82 15.90
N ASN A 136 14.56 -0.64 15.52
CA ASN A 136 14.42 -0.11 14.17
C ASN A 136 15.06 -1.02 13.12
N ALA A 137 16.22 -1.61 13.42
CA ALA A 137 16.87 -2.58 12.54
C ALA A 137 16.02 -3.85 12.38
N GLN A 138 15.45 -4.37 13.47
CA GLN A 138 14.55 -5.52 13.42
C GLN A 138 13.29 -5.23 12.58
N HIS A 139 12.59 -4.12 12.84
CA HIS A 139 11.43 -3.72 12.05
C HIS A 139 11.78 -3.48 10.58
N SER A 140 12.98 -3.00 10.27
CA SER A 140 13.44 -2.87 8.88
C SER A 140 13.60 -4.24 8.23
N LEU A 141 14.25 -5.19 8.89
CA LEU A 141 14.43 -6.55 8.40
C LEU A 141 13.08 -7.24 8.14
N GLU A 142 12.14 -7.16 9.09
CA GLU A 142 10.81 -7.75 8.95
C GLU A 142 10.08 -7.20 7.71
N ARG A 143 10.14 -5.88 7.48
CA ARG A 143 9.59 -5.26 6.26
C ARG A 143 10.27 -5.76 4.99
N HIS A 144 11.59 -5.91 4.99
CA HIS A 144 12.32 -6.46 3.84
C HIS A 144 11.92 -7.91 3.56
N TYR A 145 11.82 -8.76 4.59
CA TYR A 145 11.39 -10.15 4.45
C TYR A 145 9.96 -10.26 3.94
N ALA A 146 9.03 -9.45 4.44
CA ALA A 146 7.65 -9.42 3.96
C ALA A 146 7.59 -9.01 2.48
N ARG A 147 8.34 -7.97 2.09
CA ARG A 147 8.43 -7.50 0.70
C ARG A 147 9.01 -8.58 -0.22
N LEU A 148 10.08 -9.26 0.20
CA LEU A 148 10.69 -10.33 -0.58
C LEU A 148 9.71 -11.48 -0.82
N ARG A 149 9.00 -11.94 0.24
CA ARG A 149 7.99 -13.00 0.10
C ARG A 149 6.84 -12.61 -0.82
N HIS A 150 6.38 -11.35 -0.75
CA HIS A 150 5.35 -10.86 -1.65
C HIS A 150 5.80 -10.88 -3.12
N MET A 151 7.03 -10.41 -3.39
CA MET A 151 7.61 -10.44 -4.74
C MET A 151 7.82 -11.88 -5.24
N GLU A 152 8.29 -12.79 -4.38
CA GLU A 152 8.45 -14.20 -4.73
C GLU A 152 7.11 -14.85 -5.07
N THR A 153 6.06 -14.57 -4.28
CA THR A 153 4.72 -15.12 -4.52
C THR A 153 4.15 -14.59 -5.83
N ARG A 154 4.28 -13.27 -6.08
CA ARG A 154 3.84 -12.66 -7.34
C ARG A 154 4.60 -13.23 -8.54
N TYR A 155 5.92 -13.41 -8.43
CA TYR A 155 6.73 -14.08 -9.45
C TYR A 155 6.23 -15.51 -9.72
N ARG A 156 6.07 -16.34 -8.68
CA ARG A 156 5.62 -17.73 -8.82
C ARG A 156 4.22 -17.83 -9.46
N LEU A 157 3.31 -16.91 -9.11
CA LEU A 157 1.97 -16.86 -9.70
C LEU A 157 2.03 -16.47 -11.17
N LEU A 158 2.70 -15.36 -11.51
CA LEU A 158 2.84 -14.92 -12.90
C LEU A 158 3.52 -15.99 -13.76
N PHE A 159 4.62 -16.57 -13.25
CA PHE A 159 5.34 -17.63 -13.95
C PHE A 159 4.45 -18.85 -14.21
N LYS A 160 3.61 -19.26 -13.25
CA LYS A 160 2.69 -20.39 -13.42
C LYS A 160 1.50 -20.11 -14.35
N LEU A 161 0.94 -18.90 -14.30
CA LEU A 161 -0.27 -18.51 -15.03
C LEU A 161 0.02 -18.10 -16.49
N THR A 162 1.26 -17.74 -16.80
CA THR A 162 1.65 -17.36 -18.17
C THR A 162 1.44 -18.52 -19.13
N THR A 163 0.70 -18.27 -20.20
CA THR A 163 0.35 -19.26 -21.25
C THR A 163 1.49 -19.50 -22.23
N GLU A 164 2.40 -18.54 -22.39
CA GLU A 164 3.63 -18.70 -23.16
C GLU A 164 4.61 -19.62 -22.42
N ALA A 165 5.30 -20.50 -23.15
CA ALA A 165 6.31 -21.37 -22.57
C ALA A 165 7.58 -20.57 -22.28
N VAL A 166 8.00 -20.55 -21.01
CA VAL A 166 9.15 -19.78 -20.52
C VAL A 166 10.14 -20.72 -19.83
N LEU A 167 11.41 -20.58 -20.19
CA LEU A 167 12.54 -21.29 -19.61
C LEU A 167 13.61 -20.30 -19.12
N PHE A 168 14.12 -20.53 -17.93
CA PHE A 168 15.34 -19.91 -17.43
C PHE A 168 16.49 -20.88 -17.63
N ILE A 169 17.60 -20.43 -18.22
CA ILE A 169 18.76 -21.26 -18.52
C ILE A 169 20.01 -20.61 -17.94
N ASP A 170 20.82 -21.40 -17.24
CA ASP A 170 22.08 -20.94 -16.71
C ASP A 170 23.07 -20.66 -17.85
N GLY A 171 23.65 -19.45 -17.86
CA GLY A 171 24.48 -18.99 -18.97
C GLY A 171 25.83 -19.69 -19.07
N ALA A 172 26.32 -20.32 -17.99
CA ALA A 172 27.60 -21.01 -17.98
C ALA A 172 27.45 -22.48 -18.39
N SER A 173 26.53 -23.20 -17.74
CA SER A 173 26.31 -24.64 -17.95
C SER A 173 25.32 -24.94 -19.08
N ARG A 174 24.56 -23.95 -19.55
CA ARG A 174 23.47 -24.09 -20.53
C ARG A 174 22.38 -25.07 -20.10
N ARG A 175 22.20 -25.23 -18.78
CA ARG A 175 21.19 -26.12 -18.21
C ARG A 175 19.97 -25.32 -17.78
N VAL A 176 18.78 -25.89 -17.97
CA VAL A 176 17.54 -25.25 -17.54
C VAL A 176 17.54 -25.16 -16.01
N VAL A 177 17.32 -23.95 -15.49
CA VAL A 177 17.20 -23.65 -14.06
C VAL A 177 15.74 -23.74 -13.63
N GLU A 178 14.84 -23.12 -14.40
CA GLU A 178 13.41 -23.10 -14.14
C GLU A 178 12.62 -23.20 -15.44
N ALA A 179 11.43 -23.79 -15.38
CA ALA A 179 10.51 -23.93 -16.49
C ALA A 179 9.07 -23.77 -15.99
N ASN A 180 8.25 -23.00 -16.71
CA ASN A 180 6.86 -22.83 -16.34
C ASN A 180 5.97 -24.00 -16.82
N PRO A 181 4.73 -24.14 -16.31
CA PRO A 181 3.83 -25.20 -16.72
C PRO A 181 3.56 -25.22 -18.24
N ALA A 182 3.46 -24.05 -18.89
CA ALA A 182 3.29 -23.97 -20.33
C ALA A 182 4.47 -24.59 -21.10
N ALA A 183 5.71 -24.42 -20.62
CA ALA A 183 6.88 -25.09 -21.19
C ALA A 183 6.80 -26.62 -21.00
N LEU A 184 6.36 -27.08 -19.83
CA LEU A 184 6.16 -28.52 -19.61
C LEU A 184 5.12 -29.10 -20.57
N SER A 185 4.00 -28.38 -20.78
CA SER A 185 2.96 -28.79 -21.74
C SER A 185 3.45 -28.77 -23.19
N LEU A 186 4.32 -27.83 -23.57
CA LEU A 186 4.86 -27.73 -24.92
C LEU A 186 5.78 -28.92 -25.27
N PHE A 187 6.61 -29.35 -24.32
CA PHE A 187 7.56 -30.46 -24.52
C PHE A 187 6.98 -31.86 -24.18
N GLY A 188 5.75 -31.95 -23.67
CA GLY A 188 5.06 -33.23 -23.47
C GLY A 188 5.82 -34.23 -22.61
N GLU A 189 5.99 -35.48 -23.07
CA GLU A 189 6.73 -36.51 -22.31
C GLU A 189 8.22 -36.19 -22.17
N THR A 190 8.80 -35.45 -23.12
CA THR A 190 10.16 -34.93 -23.05
C THR A 190 10.34 -33.95 -21.87
N ALA A 191 9.23 -33.47 -21.28
CA ALA A 191 9.23 -32.56 -20.14
C ALA A 191 9.59 -33.20 -18.80
N ARG A 192 9.53 -34.54 -18.68
CA ARG A 192 9.93 -35.25 -17.46
C ARG A 192 11.41 -34.97 -17.20
N HIS A 193 11.71 -34.17 -16.17
CA HIS A 193 13.06 -33.68 -15.82
C HIS A 193 13.65 -32.62 -16.75
N ILE A 194 12.84 -31.63 -17.16
CA ILE A 194 13.37 -30.45 -17.87
C ILE A 194 14.42 -29.68 -17.06
N VAL A 195 14.18 -29.47 -15.76
CA VAL A 195 15.12 -28.75 -14.90
C VAL A 195 16.41 -29.56 -14.77
N GLY A 196 17.53 -28.89 -15.03
CA GLY A 196 18.86 -29.49 -15.06
C GLY A 196 19.23 -30.15 -16.38
N ARG A 197 18.37 -30.13 -17.42
CA ARG A 197 18.73 -30.63 -18.76
C ARG A 197 19.47 -29.57 -19.55
N ALA A 198 20.42 -29.97 -20.39
CA ALA A 198 21.07 -29.06 -21.34
C ALA A 198 20.06 -28.63 -22.42
N PHE A 199 20.01 -27.34 -22.71
CA PHE A 199 19.16 -26.75 -23.75
C PHE A 199 20.06 -26.30 -24.93
N PRO A 200 19.63 -26.50 -26.20
CA PRO A 200 18.29 -26.90 -26.67
C PRO A 200 18.02 -28.41 -26.60
N PHE A 201 16.78 -28.82 -26.28
CA PHE A 201 16.32 -30.21 -26.33
C PHE A 201 14.91 -30.29 -26.92
N GLY A 202 14.53 -31.43 -27.50
CA GLY A 202 13.18 -31.64 -28.05
C GLY A 202 12.93 -30.97 -29.41
N PHE A 203 13.95 -30.36 -30.01
CA PHE A 203 13.90 -29.76 -31.36
C PHE A 203 14.55 -30.66 -32.40
N SER A 204 14.20 -30.46 -33.67
CA SER A 204 14.89 -31.11 -34.79
C SER A 204 16.38 -30.71 -34.84
N GLN A 205 17.21 -31.55 -35.43
CA GLN A 205 18.66 -31.29 -35.56
C GLN A 205 19.01 -29.95 -36.23
N PRO A 206 18.39 -29.54 -37.36
CA PRO A 206 18.65 -28.21 -37.93
C PRO A 206 18.21 -27.07 -36.99
N SER A 207 17.02 -27.18 -36.39
CA SER A 207 16.53 -26.16 -35.45
C SER A 207 17.40 -26.02 -34.20
N THR A 208 18.02 -27.11 -33.75
CA THR A 208 18.94 -27.09 -32.60
C THR A 208 20.15 -26.20 -32.89
N GLN A 209 20.74 -26.29 -34.09
CA GLN A 209 21.87 -25.44 -34.49
C GLN A 209 21.48 -23.97 -34.60
N GLU A 210 20.28 -23.67 -35.09
CA GLU A 210 19.78 -22.30 -35.18
C GLU A 210 19.56 -21.68 -33.79
N ILE A 211 19.01 -22.44 -32.84
CA ILE A 211 18.83 -21.98 -31.46
C ILE A 211 20.19 -21.78 -30.76
N GLU A 212 21.17 -22.66 -30.99
CA GLU A 212 22.52 -22.47 -30.46
C GLU A 212 23.17 -21.19 -30.99
N THR A 213 22.96 -20.90 -32.27
CA THR A 213 23.42 -19.66 -32.91
C THR A 213 22.74 -18.44 -32.30
N LEU A 214 21.43 -18.50 -32.07
CA LEU A 214 20.66 -17.46 -31.37
C LEU A 214 21.22 -17.20 -29.97
N LEU A 215 21.42 -18.24 -29.16
CA LEU A 215 21.94 -18.11 -27.79
C LEU A 215 23.38 -17.54 -27.78
N ALA A 216 24.21 -17.93 -28.75
CA ALA A 216 25.54 -17.38 -28.91
C ALA A 216 25.50 -15.88 -29.26
N GLY A 217 24.60 -15.47 -30.15
CA GLY A 217 24.40 -14.05 -30.51
C GLY A 217 23.82 -13.22 -29.37
N VAL A 218 22.83 -13.74 -28.64
CA VAL A 218 22.25 -13.10 -27.45
C VAL A 218 23.31 -12.92 -26.35
N ARG A 219 24.30 -13.80 -26.26
CA ARG A 219 25.41 -13.68 -25.30
C ARG A 219 26.35 -12.52 -25.61
N THR A 220 26.52 -12.16 -26.89
CA THR A 220 27.42 -11.07 -27.31
C THR A 220 26.70 -9.72 -27.39
N ILE A 221 25.46 -9.70 -27.87
CA ILE A 221 24.70 -8.46 -28.17
C ILE A 221 23.65 -8.15 -27.08
N GLY A 222 23.24 -9.13 -26.28
CA GLY A 222 22.24 -9.01 -25.20
C GLY A 222 20.81 -9.33 -25.64
N THR A 223 20.50 -9.14 -26.93
CA THR A 223 19.22 -9.46 -27.59
C THR A 223 19.49 -10.13 -28.92
N GLY A 224 18.62 -11.04 -29.36
CA GLY A 224 18.74 -11.74 -30.64
C GLY A 224 17.40 -11.86 -31.34
N ASP A 225 17.44 -11.91 -32.66
CA ASP A 225 16.24 -12.02 -33.48
C ASP A 225 15.55 -13.38 -33.28
N PRO A 226 14.22 -13.43 -33.17
CA PRO A 226 13.50 -14.69 -32.97
C PRO A 226 13.75 -15.69 -34.10
N VAL A 227 13.93 -16.96 -33.75
CA VAL A 227 14.15 -18.06 -34.70
C VAL A 227 12.94 -18.99 -34.71
N VAL A 228 12.50 -19.44 -35.88
CA VAL A 228 11.45 -20.45 -36.00
C VAL A 228 12.08 -21.84 -35.92
N ALA A 229 11.76 -22.59 -34.88
CA ALA A 229 12.28 -23.93 -34.64
C ALA A 229 11.16 -24.98 -34.70
N THR A 230 11.47 -26.18 -35.19
CA THR A 230 10.52 -27.29 -35.25
C THR A 230 10.76 -28.29 -34.11
N LEU A 231 9.71 -28.63 -33.38
CA LEU A 231 9.75 -29.68 -32.35
C LEU A 231 9.90 -31.07 -32.99
N ALA A 232 10.78 -31.91 -32.44
CA ALA A 232 11.12 -33.22 -33.02
C ALA A 232 9.97 -34.23 -32.94
N GLU A 233 9.23 -34.26 -31.82
CA GLU A 233 8.15 -35.23 -31.61
C GLU A 233 6.84 -34.84 -32.29
N SER A 234 6.48 -33.55 -32.27
CA SER A 234 5.19 -33.06 -32.77
C SER A 234 5.24 -32.43 -34.16
N SER A 235 6.44 -32.27 -34.74
CA SER A 235 6.68 -31.54 -36.00
C SER A 235 6.09 -30.12 -36.04
N ARG A 236 5.77 -29.55 -34.87
CA ARG A 236 5.15 -28.23 -34.75
C ARG A 236 6.22 -27.14 -34.81
N ALA A 237 5.94 -26.07 -35.55
CA ALA A 237 6.75 -24.87 -35.56
C ALA A 237 6.53 -24.02 -34.29
N VAL A 238 7.62 -23.54 -33.70
CA VAL A 238 7.65 -22.74 -32.47
C VAL A 238 8.62 -21.59 -32.68
N LEU A 239 8.18 -20.38 -32.38
CA LEU A 239 9.03 -19.21 -32.36
C LEU A 239 9.84 -19.18 -31.05
N VAL A 240 11.17 -19.16 -31.18
CA VAL A 240 12.12 -19.12 -30.07
C VAL A 240 12.69 -17.72 -29.97
N SER A 241 12.42 -17.05 -28.85
CA SER A 241 13.03 -15.76 -28.50
C SER A 241 13.91 -15.94 -27.26
N ALA A 242 15.04 -15.24 -27.20
CA ALA A 242 15.95 -15.33 -26.07
C ALA A 242 16.46 -13.94 -25.67
N ALA A 243 16.53 -13.69 -24.36
CA ALA A 243 17.11 -12.49 -23.77
C ALA A 243 18.12 -12.88 -22.69
N LEU A 244 19.24 -12.15 -22.59
CA LEU A 244 20.22 -12.35 -21.52
C LEU A 244 19.98 -11.34 -20.41
N PHE A 245 19.98 -11.81 -19.16
CA PHE A 245 19.98 -10.94 -18.00
C PHE A 245 20.96 -11.45 -16.93
N ARG A 246 21.26 -10.59 -15.96
CA ARG A 246 22.22 -10.89 -14.89
C ARG A 246 21.54 -10.82 -13.53
N GLN A 247 21.63 -11.89 -12.76
CA GLN A 247 21.05 -12.01 -11.43
C GLN A 247 22.15 -12.32 -10.40
N GLU A 248 22.33 -11.42 -9.43
CA GLU A 248 23.29 -11.41 -8.31
C GLU A 248 24.80 -11.51 -8.66
N ARG A 249 25.18 -12.36 -9.62
CA ARG A 249 26.49 -12.49 -10.28
C ARG A 249 26.47 -13.51 -11.44
N ALA A 250 25.40 -14.28 -11.60
CA ALA A 250 25.24 -15.26 -12.67
C ALA A 250 24.53 -14.63 -13.88
N THR A 251 24.97 -15.01 -15.07
CA THR A 251 24.27 -14.70 -16.32
C THR A 251 23.24 -15.79 -16.59
N GLN A 252 22.01 -15.41 -16.90
CA GLN A 252 20.94 -16.35 -17.23
C GLN A 252 20.27 -15.93 -18.53
N PHE A 253 19.85 -16.91 -19.33
CA PHE A 253 19.00 -16.69 -20.48
C PHE A 253 17.55 -16.88 -20.08
N LEU A 254 16.71 -15.94 -20.48
CA LEU A 254 15.26 -16.09 -20.53
C LEU A 254 14.90 -16.52 -21.96
N VAL A 255 14.43 -17.75 -22.12
CA VAL A 255 13.97 -18.28 -23.41
C VAL A 255 12.46 -18.38 -23.40
N ARG A 256 11.83 -17.81 -24.43
CA ARG A 256 10.40 -17.83 -24.64
C ARG A 256 10.09 -18.62 -25.90
N LEU A 257 9.12 -19.52 -25.79
CA LEU A 257 8.69 -20.42 -26.83
C LEU A 257 7.21 -20.15 -27.11
N THR A 258 6.95 -19.51 -28.23
CA THR A 258 5.58 -19.20 -28.66
C THR A 258 5.22 -20.15 -29.80
N PRO A 259 4.26 -21.08 -29.61
CA PRO A 259 3.88 -21.99 -30.68
C PRO A 259 3.34 -21.20 -31.88
N GLN A 260 3.87 -21.44 -33.07
CA GLN A 260 3.32 -20.84 -34.27
C GLN A 260 2.07 -21.63 -34.64
N ALA A 261 0.95 -20.93 -34.85
CA ALA A 261 -0.28 -21.55 -35.34
C ALA A 261 -0.09 -21.95 -36.81
N GLY A 262 0.52 -23.12 -37.02
CA GLY A 262 0.56 -23.85 -38.28
C GLY A 262 0.14 -25.29 -38.01
N ASP A 263 -0.91 -25.71 -38.72
CA ASP A 263 -1.50 -27.06 -38.77
C ASP A 263 -2.05 -27.64 -37.46
N ARG A 264 -3.01 -26.93 -36.86
CA ARG A 264 -4.15 -27.64 -36.24
C ARG A 264 -5.24 -27.80 -37.28
N GLU A 265 -5.31 -28.99 -37.89
CA GLU A 265 -6.53 -29.55 -38.50
C GLU A 265 -7.63 -29.71 -37.43
N THR A 266 -8.13 -28.60 -36.92
CA THR A 266 -9.39 -28.54 -36.17
C THR A 266 -10.22 -27.44 -36.80
N ASN A 267 -11.13 -27.86 -37.69
CA ASN A 267 -12.30 -27.15 -38.20
C ASN A 267 -12.27 -25.60 -38.12
N GLY A 268 -11.91 -24.97 -39.23
CA GLY A 268 -12.75 -23.90 -39.80
C GLY A 268 -12.83 -22.53 -39.12
N VAL A 269 -11.79 -22.05 -38.45
CA VAL A 269 -11.76 -20.65 -37.95
C VAL A 269 -10.53 -19.91 -38.52
N PRO A 270 -10.71 -18.98 -39.48
CA PRO A 270 -9.61 -18.20 -40.06
C PRO A 270 -8.73 -17.49 -39.00
N PRO A 271 -7.41 -17.30 -39.24
CA PRO A 271 -6.49 -16.66 -38.29
C PRO A 271 -6.92 -15.25 -37.84
N ALA A 272 -7.68 -14.52 -38.67
CA ALA A 272 -8.29 -13.24 -38.30
C ALA A 272 -9.30 -13.37 -37.14
N LYS A 273 -10.02 -14.49 -37.03
CA LYS A 273 -10.98 -14.72 -35.94
C LYS A 273 -10.30 -14.99 -34.60
N PHE A 274 -9.09 -15.57 -34.59
CA PHE A 274 -8.29 -15.70 -33.36
C PHE A 274 -7.79 -14.35 -32.86
N MET A 275 -7.34 -13.46 -33.76
CA MET A 275 -6.96 -12.10 -33.37
C MET A 275 -8.14 -11.31 -32.79
N VAL A 276 -9.34 -11.50 -33.33
CA VAL A 276 -10.56 -10.91 -32.79
C VAL A 276 -10.90 -11.50 -31.42
N LEU A 277 -10.74 -12.81 -31.22
CA LEU A 277 -10.99 -13.46 -29.93
C LEU A 277 -10.02 -12.96 -28.84
N ASP A 278 -8.72 -12.90 -29.14
CA ASP A 278 -7.69 -12.38 -28.22
C ASP A 278 -7.97 -10.90 -27.87
N ALA A 279 -8.37 -10.10 -28.86
CA ALA A 279 -8.74 -8.70 -28.64
C ALA A 279 -10.00 -8.55 -27.77
N VAL A 280 -10.99 -9.43 -27.93
CA VAL A 280 -12.22 -9.46 -27.13
C VAL A 280 -11.94 -9.91 -25.69
N GLU A 281 -11.04 -10.89 -25.49
CA GLU A 281 -10.60 -11.31 -24.16
C GLU A 281 -9.87 -10.21 -23.40
N ALA A 282 -9.03 -9.43 -24.08
CA ALA A 282 -8.28 -8.32 -23.49
C ALA A 282 -9.06 -6.98 -23.44
N MET A 283 -10.30 -6.94 -23.94
CA MET A 283 -11.10 -5.71 -24.02
C MET A 283 -11.50 -5.23 -22.62
N PRO A 284 -11.35 -3.94 -22.28
CA PRO A 284 -11.72 -3.41 -20.97
C PRO A 284 -13.24 -3.38 -20.75
N ASP A 285 -14.02 -3.32 -21.83
CA ASP A 285 -15.48 -3.44 -21.76
C ASP A 285 -15.86 -4.93 -21.59
N GLY A 286 -16.87 -5.19 -20.77
CA GLY A 286 -17.40 -6.54 -20.57
C GLY A 286 -17.98 -7.08 -21.86
N PHE A 287 -17.63 -8.31 -22.23
CA PHE A 287 -18.15 -9.00 -23.39
C PHE A 287 -18.77 -10.32 -22.98
N VAL A 288 -20.02 -10.55 -23.39
CA VAL A 288 -20.79 -11.75 -23.04
C VAL A 288 -21.48 -12.30 -24.28
N VAL A 289 -21.42 -13.61 -24.46
CA VAL A 289 -22.21 -14.32 -25.46
C VAL A 289 -23.20 -15.23 -24.74
N THR A 290 -24.47 -15.17 -25.15
CA THR A 290 -25.53 -16.01 -24.60
C THR A 290 -26.22 -16.85 -25.67
N ASP A 291 -26.99 -17.85 -25.24
CA ASP A 291 -28.02 -18.45 -26.08
C ASP A 291 -29.22 -17.49 -26.27
N LEU A 292 -30.22 -17.93 -27.05
CA LEU A 292 -31.45 -17.17 -27.33
C LEU A 292 -32.38 -16.98 -26.12
N ASP A 293 -32.13 -17.71 -25.03
CA ASP A 293 -32.85 -17.62 -23.76
C ASP A 293 -32.06 -16.79 -22.73
N GLY A 294 -30.95 -16.15 -23.14
CA GLY A 294 -30.16 -15.27 -22.29
C GLY A 294 -29.27 -15.98 -21.28
N ARG A 295 -28.95 -17.27 -21.48
CA ARG A 295 -27.97 -18.00 -20.66
C ARG A 295 -26.57 -17.84 -21.19
N ILE A 296 -25.63 -17.54 -20.30
CA ILE A 296 -24.23 -17.24 -20.65
C ILE A 296 -23.55 -18.49 -21.20
N LEU A 297 -23.03 -18.39 -22.43
CA LEU A 297 -22.19 -19.40 -23.08
C LEU A 297 -20.71 -19.12 -22.79
N THR A 298 -20.30 -17.86 -22.95
CA THR A 298 -18.93 -17.40 -22.70
C THR A 298 -18.92 -15.92 -22.30
N ALA A 299 -17.90 -15.50 -21.56
CA ALA A 299 -17.68 -14.12 -21.16
C ALA A 299 -16.18 -13.83 -20.99
N ASN A 300 -15.76 -12.59 -21.24
CA ASN A 300 -14.38 -12.15 -21.03
C ASN A 300 -14.10 -11.80 -19.55
N ALA A 301 -12.82 -11.57 -19.21
CA ALA A 301 -12.40 -11.25 -17.85
C ALA A 301 -13.07 -9.98 -17.30
N SER A 302 -13.22 -8.94 -18.15
CA SER A 302 -13.83 -7.67 -17.76
C SER A 302 -15.28 -7.82 -17.30
N PHE A 303 -16.07 -8.72 -17.91
CA PHE A 303 -17.41 -9.03 -17.41
C PHE A 303 -17.36 -9.79 -16.08
N LEU A 304 -16.43 -10.75 -15.90
CA LEU A 304 -16.29 -11.49 -14.65
C LEU A 304 -15.95 -10.56 -13.49
N ASP A 305 -15.09 -9.55 -13.73
CA ASP A 305 -14.76 -8.53 -12.75
C ASP A 305 -15.98 -7.68 -12.37
N LEU A 306 -16.76 -7.21 -13.36
CA LEU A 306 -18.01 -6.46 -13.14
C LEU A 306 -19.07 -7.28 -12.39
N ALA A 307 -19.23 -8.56 -12.76
CA ALA A 307 -20.16 -9.48 -12.11
C ALA A 307 -19.64 -10.04 -10.77
N GLN A 308 -18.37 -9.77 -10.43
CA GLN A 308 -17.64 -10.29 -9.28
C GLN A 308 -17.56 -11.82 -9.21
N LEU A 309 -17.41 -12.47 -10.36
CA LEU A 309 -17.27 -13.92 -10.49
C LEU A 309 -15.78 -14.31 -10.56
N ALA A 310 -15.39 -15.38 -9.87
CA ALA A 310 -13.97 -15.77 -9.79
C ALA A 310 -13.48 -16.53 -11.03
N THR A 311 -14.39 -17.16 -11.77
CA THR A 311 -14.07 -18.03 -12.92
C THR A 311 -15.19 -18.00 -13.96
N GLN A 312 -14.85 -18.26 -15.22
CA GLN A 312 -15.82 -18.31 -16.32
C GLN A 312 -16.81 -19.47 -16.16
N GLU A 313 -16.37 -20.57 -15.56
CA GLU A 313 -17.21 -21.74 -15.26
C GLU A 313 -18.37 -21.41 -14.33
N GLN A 314 -18.18 -20.44 -13.42
CA GLN A 314 -19.27 -19.96 -12.56
C GLN A 314 -20.30 -19.14 -13.35
N ALA A 315 -19.87 -18.37 -14.35
CA ALA A 315 -20.76 -17.59 -15.19
C ALA A 315 -21.56 -18.47 -16.17
N ARG A 316 -20.94 -19.53 -16.69
CA ARG A 316 -21.52 -20.38 -17.74
C ARG A 316 -22.84 -21.02 -17.30
N GLY A 317 -23.87 -20.89 -18.14
CA GLY A 317 -25.21 -21.41 -17.92
C GLY A 317 -26.10 -20.56 -17.00
N GLN A 318 -25.55 -19.55 -16.34
CA GLN A 318 -26.34 -18.58 -15.58
C GLN A 318 -27.12 -17.66 -16.50
N PHE A 319 -28.25 -17.14 -16.00
CA PHE A 319 -29.08 -16.19 -16.72
C PHE A 319 -28.49 -14.78 -16.61
N LEU A 320 -28.17 -14.14 -17.74
CA LEU A 320 -27.50 -12.84 -17.77
C LEU A 320 -28.36 -11.74 -17.12
N GLY A 321 -29.69 -11.82 -17.23
CA GLY A 321 -30.63 -10.91 -16.57
C GLY A 321 -30.61 -10.96 -15.03
N ARG A 322 -29.88 -11.91 -14.43
CA ARG A 322 -29.61 -11.88 -12.98
C ARG A 322 -28.70 -10.71 -12.59
N PHE A 323 -27.75 -10.36 -13.47
CA PHE A 323 -26.77 -9.32 -13.23
C PHE A 323 -27.22 -7.96 -13.76
N LEU A 324 -28.21 -7.91 -14.67
CA LEU A 324 -28.61 -6.70 -15.37
C LEU A 324 -30.00 -6.19 -14.94
N GLY A 325 -30.04 -4.92 -14.53
CA GLY A 325 -31.25 -4.17 -14.22
C GLY A 325 -31.89 -4.51 -12.88
N ARG A 326 -32.97 -3.82 -12.54
CA ARG A 326 -33.74 -4.10 -11.32
C ARG A 326 -34.60 -5.35 -11.54
N ALA A 327 -34.16 -6.49 -11.01
CA ALA A 327 -34.86 -7.79 -11.03
C ALA A 327 -35.06 -8.44 -12.42
N GLY A 328 -34.20 -8.16 -13.40
CA GLY A 328 -34.16 -8.86 -14.69
C GLY A 328 -35.30 -8.56 -15.67
N MET A 329 -36.27 -7.71 -15.31
CA MET A 329 -37.36 -7.32 -16.22
C MET A 329 -36.85 -6.49 -17.41
N GLU A 330 -35.87 -5.62 -17.18
CA GLU A 330 -35.25 -4.78 -18.23
C GLU A 330 -34.50 -5.64 -19.26
N PHE A 331 -33.83 -6.71 -18.80
CA PHE A 331 -33.15 -7.66 -19.69
C PHE A 331 -34.12 -8.47 -20.56
N ASN A 332 -35.30 -8.84 -20.05
CA ASN A 332 -36.32 -9.53 -20.85
C ASN A 332 -36.86 -8.63 -21.98
N SER A 333 -37.02 -7.33 -21.72
CA SER A 333 -37.39 -6.38 -22.78
C SER A 333 -36.28 -6.25 -23.84
N LEU A 334 -35.01 -6.25 -23.42
CA LEU A 334 -33.86 -6.26 -24.33
C LEU A 334 -33.85 -7.52 -25.21
N LEU A 335 -34.12 -8.69 -24.62
CA LEU A 335 -34.21 -9.96 -25.35
C LEU A 335 -35.32 -9.97 -26.39
N VAL A 336 -36.51 -9.43 -26.07
CA VAL A 336 -37.61 -9.29 -27.04
C VAL A 336 -37.21 -8.35 -28.16
N ASN A 337 -36.61 -7.19 -27.84
CA ASN A 337 -36.14 -6.24 -28.83
C ASN A 337 -35.06 -6.83 -29.74
N LEU A 338 -34.16 -7.69 -29.24
CA LEU A 338 -33.14 -8.37 -30.05
C LEU A 338 -33.70 -9.49 -30.95
N ARG A 339 -34.90 -10.00 -30.65
CA ARG A 339 -35.61 -10.95 -31.51
C ARG A 339 -36.33 -10.23 -32.67
N ASP A 340 -36.81 -9.01 -32.43
CA ASP A 340 -37.52 -8.20 -33.41
C ASP A 340 -36.59 -7.29 -34.23
N MET A 341 -35.48 -6.83 -33.63
CA MET A 341 -34.46 -5.96 -34.23
C MET A 341 -33.08 -6.61 -34.03
N ASP A 342 -32.35 -6.88 -35.12
CA ASP A 342 -31.05 -7.58 -35.08
C ASP A 342 -29.94 -6.85 -34.29
N LEU A 343 -30.17 -5.61 -33.88
CA LEU A 343 -29.19 -4.75 -33.20
C LEU A 343 -29.86 -3.80 -32.20
N VAL A 344 -29.27 -3.71 -31.01
CA VAL A 344 -29.53 -2.66 -30.02
C VAL A 344 -28.25 -1.86 -29.81
N THR A 345 -28.26 -0.59 -30.19
CA THR A 345 -27.05 0.24 -30.20
C THR A 345 -26.65 0.73 -28.81
N LEU A 346 -27.60 1.11 -27.95
CA LEU A 346 -27.30 1.64 -26.63
C LEU A 346 -28.51 1.53 -25.69
N MET A 347 -28.32 0.90 -24.54
CA MET A 347 -29.28 0.84 -23.44
C MET A 347 -28.56 1.07 -22.10
N ASN A 348 -29.04 2.04 -21.32
CA ASN A 348 -28.47 2.34 -20.01
C ASN A 348 -29.22 1.54 -18.94
N THR A 349 -28.46 0.85 -18.08
CA THR A 349 -29.01 0.05 -16.98
C THR A 349 -27.97 -0.05 -15.86
N THR A 350 -28.35 -0.61 -14.72
CA THR A 350 -27.43 -0.97 -13.64
C THR A 350 -26.99 -2.42 -13.77
N LEU A 351 -25.73 -2.74 -13.47
CA LEU A 351 -25.23 -4.10 -13.27
C LEU A 351 -25.03 -4.35 -11.77
N GLN A 352 -25.53 -5.47 -11.27
CA GLN A 352 -25.37 -5.89 -9.88
C GLN A 352 -24.50 -7.16 -9.79
N GLY A 353 -23.34 -7.05 -9.13
CA GLY A 353 -22.42 -8.17 -8.93
C GLY A 353 -22.87 -9.15 -7.85
N GLU A 354 -22.26 -10.34 -7.81
CA GLU A 354 -22.62 -11.43 -6.87
C GLU A 354 -22.48 -11.02 -5.39
N TYR A 355 -21.51 -10.15 -5.06
CA TYR A 355 -21.27 -9.66 -3.70
C TYR A 355 -21.92 -8.29 -3.43
N GLY A 356 -22.89 -7.87 -4.25
CA GLY A 356 -23.70 -6.68 -4.01
C GLY A 356 -23.10 -5.36 -4.48
N SER A 357 -22.04 -5.38 -5.28
CA SER A 357 -21.62 -4.18 -6.03
C SER A 357 -22.70 -3.76 -7.02
N VAL A 358 -22.84 -2.46 -7.25
CA VAL A 358 -23.74 -1.89 -8.27
C VAL A 358 -22.92 -0.94 -9.13
N ALA A 359 -22.95 -1.13 -10.45
CA ALA A 359 -22.29 -0.29 -11.43
C ALA A 359 -23.30 0.22 -12.46
N ASP A 360 -23.19 1.47 -12.88
CA ASP A 360 -23.98 1.99 -14.00
C ASP A 360 -23.32 1.55 -15.30
N VAL A 361 -24.07 0.88 -16.18
CA VAL A 361 -23.54 0.29 -17.40
C VAL A 361 -24.35 0.69 -18.64
N GLU A 362 -23.63 0.85 -19.75
CA GLU A 362 -24.20 0.95 -21.08
C GLU A 362 -24.08 -0.40 -21.80
N ILE A 363 -25.17 -0.85 -22.40
CA ILE A 363 -25.24 -2.14 -23.09
C ILE A 363 -25.51 -1.93 -24.57
N SER A 364 -24.65 -2.50 -25.40
CA SER A 364 -24.89 -2.69 -26.83
C SER A 364 -25.03 -4.18 -27.08
N ALA A 365 -26.01 -4.59 -27.88
CA ALA A 365 -26.28 -5.99 -28.13
C ALA A 365 -26.58 -6.28 -29.60
N VAL A 366 -26.18 -7.45 -30.06
CA VAL A 366 -26.37 -7.90 -31.44
C VAL A 366 -26.88 -9.33 -31.47
N SER A 367 -27.81 -9.60 -32.38
CA SER A 367 -28.27 -10.95 -32.68
C SER A 367 -27.40 -11.54 -33.79
N ALA A 368 -26.84 -12.73 -33.58
CA ALA A 368 -26.03 -13.44 -34.58
C ALA A 368 -26.73 -14.75 -35.01
N PRO A 369 -27.81 -14.67 -35.81
CA PRO A 369 -28.62 -15.84 -36.19
C PRO A 369 -27.93 -16.78 -37.19
N LEU A 370 -26.87 -16.32 -37.88
CA LEU A 370 -26.11 -17.07 -38.90
C LEU A 370 -24.87 -17.80 -38.36
N ALA A 371 -24.62 -17.77 -37.05
CA ALA A 371 -23.56 -18.57 -36.43
C ALA A 371 -23.92 -20.07 -36.45
N GLU A 372 -22.91 -20.98 -36.33
CA GLU A 372 -23.15 -22.44 -36.26
C GLU A 372 -24.12 -22.82 -35.12
N GLN A 373 -24.20 -21.99 -34.08
CA GLN A 373 -25.26 -21.99 -33.07
C GLN A 373 -25.79 -20.55 -32.92
N PRO A 374 -27.10 -20.30 -33.03
CA PRO A 374 -27.65 -18.96 -32.91
C PRO A 374 -27.38 -18.40 -31.51
N CYS A 375 -26.73 -17.25 -31.44
CA CYS A 375 -26.30 -16.64 -30.18
C CYS A 375 -26.54 -15.14 -30.18
N LEU A 376 -26.52 -14.56 -28.99
CA LEU A 376 -26.63 -13.12 -28.75
C LEU A 376 -25.30 -12.63 -28.18
N GLY A 377 -24.78 -11.54 -28.72
CA GLY A 377 -23.56 -10.88 -28.24
C GLY A 377 -23.89 -9.59 -27.51
N PHE A 378 -23.28 -9.38 -26.34
CA PHE A 378 -23.45 -8.18 -25.51
C PHE A 378 -22.10 -7.56 -25.24
N VAL A 379 -22.01 -6.24 -25.43
CA VAL A 379 -20.93 -5.39 -24.94
C VAL A 379 -21.50 -4.56 -23.80
N ILE A 380 -20.89 -4.67 -22.62
CA ILE A 380 -21.31 -4.04 -21.38
C ILE A 380 -20.18 -3.12 -20.95
N ARG A 381 -20.44 -1.81 -21.03
CA ARG A 381 -19.46 -0.79 -20.72
C ARG A 381 -19.78 -0.15 -19.39
N ASP A 382 -18.83 -0.17 -18.47
CA ASP A 382 -18.96 0.56 -17.21
C ASP A 382 -18.87 2.07 -17.49
N VAL A 383 -19.95 2.78 -17.18
CA VAL A 383 -20.03 4.24 -17.31
C VAL A 383 -19.90 4.95 -15.97
N SER A 384 -19.70 4.22 -14.87
CA SER A 384 -19.45 4.78 -13.54
C SER A 384 -18.19 5.67 -13.50
N GLN A 385 -17.25 5.47 -14.44
CA GLN A 385 -16.04 6.29 -14.59
C GLN A 385 -16.09 7.32 -15.71
N ARG A 386 -17.20 7.43 -16.46
CA ARG A 386 -17.39 8.58 -17.33
C ARG A 386 -17.54 9.80 -16.44
N HIS A 387 -16.41 10.49 -16.24
CA HIS A 387 -16.42 11.89 -15.89
C HIS A 387 -17.29 12.55 -16.95
N ASP A 388 -18.47 12.98 -16.53
CA ASP A 388 -19.24 13.97 -17.24
C ASP A 388 -18.25 15.07 -17.65
N PRO A 389 -18.08 15.38 -18.96
CA PRO A 389 -17.22 16.48 -19.37
C PRO A 389 -17.71 17.84 -18.83
N ASP A 390 -18.90 17.87 -18.23
CA ASP A 390 -19.44 19.00 -17.45
C ASP A 390 -18.98 19.06 -15.98
N GLN A 391 -18.28 18.06 -15.43
CA GLN A 391 -17.70 18.15 -14.09
C GLN A 391 -16.28 18.73 -14.11
N LYS A 392 -16.17 20.02 -14.47
CA LYS A 392 -14.95 20.81 -14.20
C LYS A 392 -14.82 21.32 -12.76
N GLY A 393 -15.77 21.02 -11.87
CA GLY A 393 -15.76 21.52 -10.48
C GLY A 393 -15.28 20.55 -9.38
N GLY A 394 -15.24 19.23 -9.62
CA GLY A 394 -15.10 18.24 -8.53
C GLY A 394 -13.67 17.89 -8.10
N GLY A 395 -12.67 18.17 -8.94
CA GLY A 395 -11.28 17.74 -8.70
C GLY A 395 -10.53 18.50 -7.59
N ASP A 396 -11.07 19.63 -7.15
CA ASP A 396 -10.40 20.48 -6.15
C ASP A 396 -10.69 20.00 -4.72
N PHE A 397 -11.81 19.29 -4.49
CA PHE A 397 -12.19 18.86 -3.15
C PHE A 397 -11.42 17.63 -2.67
N THR A 398 -11.23 16.63 -3.53
CA THR A 398 -10.52 15.38 -3.17
C THR A 398 -9.02 15.60 -2.94
N ARG A 399 -8.37 16.50 -3.68
CA ARG A 399 -6.99 16.93 -3.39
C ARG A 399 -6.89 17.78 -2.11
N SER A 400 -7.93 18.54 -1.79
CA SER A 400 -7.97 19.38 -0.58
C SER A 400 -8.09 18.55 0.70
N VAL A 401 -8.79 17.41 0.68
CA VAL A 401 -8.91 16.52 1.84
C VAL A 401 -7.58 15.86 2.22
N ASP A 402 -6.78 15.43 1.23
CA ASP A 402 -5.43 14.90 1.49
C ASP A 402 -4.48 15.99 2.03
N HIS A 403 -4.61 17.23 1.56
CA HIS A 403 -3.84 18.38 2.06
C HIS A 403 -4.22 18.77 3.50
N LEU A 404 -5.50 18.60 3.87
CA LEU A 404 -5.99 18.86 5.24
C LEU A 404 -5.49 17.80 6.23
N ALA A 405 -5.29 16.55 5.80
CA ALA A 405 -4.73 15.48 6.63
C ALA A 405 -3.26 15.76 7.04
N ASP A 406 -2.46 16.36 6.14
CA ASP A 406 -1.06 16.75 6.39
C ASP A 406 -0.92 17.93 7.37
N LEU A 407 -1.97 18.73 7.57
CA LEU A 407 -2.00 19.86 8.50
C LEU A 407 -2.31 19.45 9.94
N VAL A 408 -2.79 18.21 10.16
CA VAL A 408 -3.12 17.68 11.49
C VAL A 408 -1.85 17.52 12.33
N GLY A 409 -1.74 18.33 13.39
CA GLY A 409 -0.58 18.38 14.28
C GLY A 409 0.41 19.51 13.99
N ARG A 410 0.24 20.26 12.89
CA ARG A 410 1.07 21.42 12.54
C ARG A 410 0.35 22.76 12.72
N VAL A 411 -0.98 22.77 12.59
CA VAL A 411 -1.83 23.97 12.72
C VAL A 411 -2.93 23.72 13.76
N PRO A 412 -3.34 24.72 14.56
CA PRO A 412 -4.45 24.57 15.49
C PRO A 412 -5.75 24.16 14.79
N LEU A 413 -6.48 23.20 15.36
CA LEU A 413 -7.70 22.63 14.78
C LEU A 413 -8.76 23.69 14.40
N LYS A 414 -8.86 24.77 15.18
CA LYS A 414 -9.79 25.87 14.93
C LYS A 414 -9.55 26.58 13.59
N ASP A 415 -8.29 26.65 13.15
CA ASP A 415 -7.91 27.35 11.92
C ASP A 415 -8.14 26.42 10.72
N ILE A 416 -7.85 25.12 10.87
CA ILE A 416 -8.16 24.09 9.86
C ILE A 416 -9.67 24.03 9.58
N ILE A 417 -10.50 24.05 10.63
CA ILE A 417 -11.97 24.03 10.48
C ILE A 417 -12.46 25.30 9.77
N ARG A 418 -11.90 26.46 10.11
CA ARG A 418 -12.26 27.74 9.49
C ARG A 418 -11.92 27.73 7.99
N ASP A 419 -10.74 27.27 7.62
CA ASP A 419 -10.29 27.20 6.23
C ASP A 419 -11.13 26.20 5.43
N THR A 420 -11.44 25.04 6.03
CA THR A 420 -12.32 24.04 5.40
C THR A 420 -13.72 24.61 5.14
N ASN A 421 -14.26 25.36 6.10
CA ASN A 421 -15.57 25.96 5.97
C ASN A 421 -15.60 27.03 4.87
N ASP A 422 -14.56 27.87 4.76
CA ASP A 422 -14.45 28.88 3.71
C ASP A 422 -14.30 28.24 2.31
N ILE A 423 -13.63 27.09 2.19
CA ILE A 423 -13.53 26.32 0.93
C ILE A 423 -14.86 25.69 0.54
N ILE A 424 -15.54 25.03 1.49
CA ILE A 424 -16.87 24.43 1.25
C ILE A 424 -17.87 25.50 0.83
N GLU A 425 -17.89 26.63 1.55
CA GLU A 425 -18.79 27.74 1.25
C GLU A 425 -18.57 28.28 -0.18
N ARG A 426 -17.31 28.46 -0.58
CA ARG A 426 -16.94 28.90 -1.93
C ARG A 426 -17.45 27.93 -3.01
N LEU A 427 -17.25 26.62 -2.82
CA LEU A 427 -17.64 25.59 -3.77
C LEU A 427 -19.16 25.47 -3.90
N CYS A 428 -19.89 25.52 -2.78
CA CYS A 428 -21.35 25.50 -2.80
C CYS A 428 -21.94 26.70 -3.55
N ILE A 429 -21.37 27.89 -3.34
CA ILE A 429 -21.79 29.10 -4.06
C ILE A 429 -21.53 28.97 -5.56
N GLN A 430 -20.36 28.47 -5.95
CA GLN A 430 -20.00 28.30 -7.34
C GLN A 430 -20.89 27.25 -8.05
N ALA A 431 -21.14 26.11 -7.41
CA ALA A 431 -22.01 25.07 -7.95
C ALA A 431 -23.46 25.56 -8.13
N ALA A 432 -23.98 26.35 -7.18
CA ALA A 432 -25.32 26.92 -7.31
C ALA A 432 -25.42 27.94 -8.45
N LEU A 433 -24.37 28.73 -8.71
CA LEU A 433 -24.34 29.65 -9.86
C LEU A 433 -24.24 28.88 -11.19
N GLU A 434 -23.41 27.84 -11.27
CA GLU A 434 -23.28 27.00 -12.47
C GLU A 434 -24.61 26.31 -12.82
N LEU A 435 -25.29 25.70 -11.84
CA LEU A 435 -26.58 25.03 -12.05
C LEU A 435 -27.73 25.98 -12.42
N THR A 436 -27.61 27.26 -12.08
CA THR A 436 -28.63 28.27 -12.38
C THR A 436 -28.27 29.18 -13.56
N GLY A 437 -27.16 28.89 -14.26
CA GLY A 437 -26.69 29.67 -15.40
C GLY A 437 -26.33 31.12 -15.03
N ASP A 438 -25.66 31.30 -13.89
CA ASP A 438 -25.25 32.59 -13.29
C ASP A 438 -26.42 33.50 -12.84
N ASN A 439 -27.63 32.93 -12.73
CA ASN A 439 -28.78 33.65 -12.17
C ASN A 439 -28.70 33.73 -10.64
N ARG A 440 -28.12 34.84 -10.15
CA ARG A 440 -27.90 35.12 -8.72
C ARG A 440 -29.18 35.05 -7.86
N ALA A 441 -30.35 35.36 -8.42
CA ALA A 441 -31.61 35.31 -7.68
C ALA A 441 -32.04 33.86 -7.40
N SER A 442 -31.92 32.98 -8.41
CA SER A 442 -32.23 31.55 -8.30
C SER A 442 -31.17 30.80 -7.50
N ALA A 443 -29.89 31.18 -7.62
CA ALA A 443 -28.81 30.61 -6.81
C ALA A 443 -28.99 30.91 -5.31
N ALA A 444 -29.42 32.13 -4.95
CA ALA A 444 -29.69 32.50 -3.56
C ALA A 444 -30.84 31.66 -2.96
N GLU A 445 -31.88 31.42 -3.73
CA GLU A 445 -33.02 30.59 -3.34
C GLU A 445 -32.61 29.12 -3.18
N MET A 446 -31.81 28.58 -4.11
CA MET A 446 -31.28 27.22 -4.07
C MET A 446 -30.37 26.98 -2.85
N LEU A 447 -29.62 28.00 -2.43
CA LEU A 447 -28.75 27.95 -1.24
C LEU A 447 -29.49 28.28 0.07
N GLY A 448 -30.77 28.66 0.01
CA GLY A 448 -31.54 29.08 1.19
C GLY A 448 -31.04 30.38 1.83
N LEU A 449 -30.37 31.24 1.07
CA LEU A 449 -29.80 32.51 1.54
C LEU A 449 -30.63 33.71 1.06
N SER A 450 -30.62 34.80 1.83
CA SER A 450 -31.13 36.07 1.31
C SER A 450 -30.20 36.58 0.19
N ARG A 451 -30.76 37.27 -0.80
CA ARG A 451 -29.97 37.83 -1.92
C ARG A 451 -28.82 38.70 -1.43
N GLN A 452 -29.05 39.50 -0.39
CA GLN A 452 -28.02 40.35 0.23
C GLN A 452 -26.87 39.52 0.84
N SER A 453 -27.18 38.39 1.49
CA SER A 453 -26.18 37.49 2.07
C SER A 453 -25.32 36.83 0.99
N LEU A 454 -25.93 36.43 -0.13
CA LEU A 454 -25.20 35.87 -1.26
C LEU A 454 -24.20 36.89 -1.85
N TYR A 455 -24.60 38.15 -2.03
CA TYR A 455 -23.70 39.20 -2.53
C TYR A 455 -22.48 39.45 -1.63
N VAL A 456 -22.66 39.44 -0.30
CA VAL A 456 -21.55 39.60 0.65
C VAL A 456 -20.58 38.42 0.55
N LYS A 457 -21.09 37.19 0.42
CA LYS A 457 -20.28 35.98 0.31
C LYS A 457 -19.55 35.88 -1.04
N LEU A 458 -20.21 36.25 -2.15
CA LEU A 458 -19.57 36.37 -3.47
C LEU A 458 -18.37 37.33 -3.44
N ARG A 459 -18.54 38.49 -2.79
CA ARG A 459 -17.47 39.47 -2.62
C ARG A 459 -16.35 38.97 -1.71
N ARG A 460 -16.67 38.25 -0.63
CA ARG A 460 -15.68 37.67 0.29
C ARG A 460 -14.81 36.61 -0.38
N HIS A 461 -15.39 35.80 -1.28
CA HIS A 461 -14.69 34.71 -1.95
C HIS A 461 -14.16 35.06 -3.34
N GLY A 462 -14.37 36.30 -3.82
CA GLY A 462 -13.87 36.80 -5.10
C GLY A 462 -14.49 36.08 -6.31
N ILE A 463 -15.74 35.63 -6.20
CA ILE A 463 -16.47 34.95 -7.28
C ILE A 463 -17.41 35.96 -7.94
N GLY A 464 -17.18 36.21 -9.24
CA GLY A 464 -17.98 37.10 -10.08
C GLY A 464 -17.27 38.41 -10.42
N ASP A 465 -17.22 38.73 -11.71
CA ASP A 465 -16.72 40.00 -12.22
C ASP A 465 -17.67 41.14 -11.80
N LEU A 466 -17.13 42.19 -11.17
CA LEU A 466 -17.90 43.27 -10.55
C LEU A 466 -17.74 44.63 -11.26
N ASP A 467 -17.28 44.64 -12.52
CA ASP A 467 -17.12 45.86 -13.33
C ASP A 467 -18.04 45.88 -14.56
N GLY A 468 -19.34 45.64 -14.35
CA GLY A 468 -20.36 45.63 -15.41
C GLY A 468 -21.50 46.65 -15.32
N ASP A 469 -21.68 47.37 -14.21
CA ASP A 469 -22.86 48.26 -14.01
C ASP A 469 -22.47 49.66 -13.51
N ARG A 470 -21.69 50.39 -14.31
CA ARG A 470 -21.67 51.86 -14.33
C ARG A 470 -21.41 52.39 -15.74
N GLU A 471 -22.39 52.23 -16.62
CA GLU A 471 -22.67 53.17 -17.72
C GLU A 471 -24.05 52.83 -18.31
N GLU A 472 -25.10 53.38 -17.69
CA GLU A 472 -26.18 54.17 -18.33
C GLU A 472 -26.99 54.92 -17.26
#